data_AF-A0A382I3B2-F1
#
_entry.id   AF-A0A382I3B2-F1
#
_cell.length_a   1.000
_cell.length_b   1.000
_cell.length_c   1.000
_cell.angle_alpha   90.00
_cell.angle_beta   90.00
_cell.angle_gamma   90.00
#
_symmetry.space_group_name_H-M   'P 1'
#
loop_
_entity.id
_entity.type
_entity.pdbx_description
1 polymer ?
#
loop_
_entity_poly.entity_id
_entity_poly.type
_entity_poly.pdbx_seq_one_letter_code
_entity_poly.pdbx_strand_id
1 'polypeptide(L)'
;MINRHEQGFTLVEVLMSIVIMMIGFVAVFGLVSVSDRTIQKSNAKSELNSVGNDIIETISSDRVNLSEYVNKNLGNCSGITTSSGKTDQRDRLKRWCEQMK
;
A
#
# COMPACT_ATOMS: atom_id res chain seq x y z
N MET A 1 -22.35 29.03 58.21
CA MET A 1 -23.00 29.43 56.93
C MET A 1 -22.03 29.08 55.82
N ILE A 2 -22.24 27.98 55.10
CA ILE A 2 -21.48 27.64 53.90
C ILE A 2 -22.34 28.04 52.70
N ASN A 3 -21.84 29.02 51.95
CA ASN A 3 -22.50 29.63 50.81
C ASN A 3 -22.76 28.60 49.70
N ARG A 4 -24.01 28.52 49.26
CA ARG A 4 -24.39 27.91 47.98
C ARG A 4 -24.04 28.89 46.87
N HIS A 5 -22.98 28.63 46.11
CA HIS A 5 -22.68 29.35 44.88
C HIS A 5 -22.30 28.33 43.79
N GLU A 6 -23.02 28.43 42.66
CA GLU A 6 -22.67 27.94 41.31
C GLU A 6 -22.77 26.44 40.98
N GLN A 7 -23.91 25.79 41.25
CA GLN A 7 -24.20 24.45 40.70
C GLN A 7 -24.76 24.45 39.26
N GLY A 8 -25.11 25.61 38.71
CA GLY A 8 -25.66 25.74 37.35
C GLY A 8 -24.60 25.77 36.24
N PHE A 9 -23.37 26.21 36.55
CA PHE A 9 -22.30 26.38 35.56
C PHE A 9 -21.65 25.04 35.18
N THR A 10 -21.55 24.10 36.13
CA THR A 10 -20.98 22.75 35.92
C THR A 10 -21.77 21.90 34.92
N LEU A 11 -23.10 22.04 34.82
CA LEU A 11 -23.90 21.23 33.91
C LEU A 11 -23.71 21.64 32.44
N VAL A 12 -23.61 22.95 32.18
CA VAL A 12 -23.33 23.50 30.84
C VAL A 12 -21.89 23.19 30.42
N GLU A 13 -20.95 23.23 31.36
CA GLU A 13 -19.54 22.90 31.13
C GLU A 13 -19.34 21.43 30.72
N VAL A 14 -20.01 20.50 31.40
CA VAL A 14 -20.00 19.09 31.03
C VAL A 14 -20.64 18.87 29.66
N LEU A 15 -21.74 19.56 29.37
CA LEU A 15 -22.42 19.47 28.08
C LEU A 15 -21.51 19.96 26.93
N MET A 16 -20.82 21.09 27.10
CA MET A 16 -19.88 21.59 26.09
C MET A 16 -18.67 20.67 25.92
N SER A 17 -18.16 20.09 27.01
CA SER A 17 -17.06 19.12 26.95
C SER A 17 -17.44 17.88 26.15
N ILE A 18 -18.66 17.37 26.31
CA ILE A 18 -19.17 16.23 25.54
C ILE A 18 -19.31 16.58 24.07
N VAL A 19 -19.83 17.78 23.74
CA VAL A 19 -19.97 18.24 22.36
C VAL A 19 -18.60 18.35 21.68
N ILE A 20 -17.62 18.99 22.33
CA ILE A 20 -16.25 19.13 21.81
C ILE A 20 -15.61 17.76 21.61
N MET A 21 -15.79 16.85 22.57
CA MET A 21 -15.28 15.48 22.48
C MET A 21 -15.88 14.73 21.28
N MET A 22 -17.19 14.83 21.05
CA MET A 22 -17.85 14.18 19.91
C MET A 22 -17.31 14.68 18.58
N ILE A 23 -17.12 16.00 18.44
CA ILE A 23 -16.51 16.60 17.25
C ILE A 23 -15.08 16.07 17.06
N GLY A 24 -14.30 15.98 18.15
CA GLY A 24 -12.95 15.43 18.13
C GLY A 24 -12.91 13.99 17.63
N PHE A 25 -13.81 13.13 18.10
CA PHE A 25 -13.89 11.74 17.63
C PHE A 25 -14.24 11.67 16.14
N VAL A 26 -15.23 12.44 15.67
CA VAL A 26 -15.61 12.45 14.25
C VAL A 26 -14.43 12.89 13.37
N ALA A 27 -13.67 13.91 13.78
CA ALA A 27 -12.50 14.39 13.07
C ALA A 27 -11.40 13.31 12.98
N VAL A 28 -11.11 12.62 14.10
CA VAL A 28 -10.11 11.55 14.14
C VAL A 28 -10.52 10.37 13.26
N PHE A 29 -11.77 9.91 13.33
CA PHE A 29 -12.25 8.82 12.47
C PHE A 29 -12.21 9.19 10.98
N GLY A 30 -12.54 10.43 10.64
CA GLY A 30 -12.39 10.95 9.28
C GLY A 30 -10.94 10.89 8.79
N LEU A 31 -9.99 11.33 9.63
CA LEU A 31 -8.56 11.30 9.31
C LEU A 31 -8.04 9.87 9.16
N VAL A 32 -8.39 8.96 10.08
CA VAL A 32 -7.99 7.54 10.02
C VAL A 32 -8.52 6.90 8.74
N SER A 33 -9.78 7.12 8.37
CA SER A 33 -10.36 6.56 7.15
C SER A 33 -9.65 7.02 5.88
N VAL A 34 -9.29 8.30 5.80
CA VAL A 34 -8.52 8.85 4.66
C VAL A 34 -7.08 8.31 4.67
N SER A 35 -6.48 8.16 5.85
CA SER A 35 -5.13 7.64 6.02
C SER A 35 -5.04 6.19 5.58
N ASP A 36 -5.97 5.33 5.99
CA ASP A 36 -6.03 3.93 5.57
C ASP A 36 -6.11 3.80 4.05
N ARG A 37 -6.97 4.59 3.40
CA ARG A 37 -7.09 4.58 1.93
C ARG A 37 -5.80 5.03 1.25
N THR A 38 -5.11 6.02 1.82
CA THR A 38 -3.86 6.55 1.26
C THR A 38 -2.72 5.57 1.46
N ILE A 39 -2.61 4.96 2.64
CA ILE A 39 -1.61 3.94 2.98
C ILE A 39 -1.81 2.69 2.12
N GLN A 40 -3.04 2.19 1.96
CA GLN A 40 -3.31 1.03 1.09
C GLN A 40 -2.88 1.30 -0.36
N LYS A 41 -3.20 2.47 -0.91
CA LYS A 41 -2.75 2.87 -2.25
C LYS A 41 -1.23 2.98 -2.34
N SER A 42 -0.59 3.54 -1.31
CA SER A 42 0.86 3.66 -1.25
C SER A 42 1.54 2.29 -1.18
N ASN A 43 1.00 1.36 -0.39
CA ASN A 43 1.51 0.00 -0.26
C ASN A 43 1.37 -0.76 -1.59
N ALA A 44 0.20 -0.72 -2.23
CA ALA A 44 0.00 -1.33 -3.54
C ALA A 44 0.97 -0.76 -4.59
N LYS A 45 1.17 0.57 -4.60
CA LYS A 45 2.15 1.21 -5.48
C LYS A 45 3.59 0.80 -5.13
N SER A 46 3.92 0.68 -3.85
CA SER A 46 5.25 0.28 -3.40
C SER A 46 5.57 -1.16 -3.79
N GLU A 47 4.61 -2.06 -3.68
CA GLU A 47 4.75 -3.45 -4.10
C GLU A 47 5.02 -3.56 -5.61
N LEU A 48 4.20 -2.87 -6.42
CA LEU A 48 4.42 -2.80 -7.87
C LEU A 48 5.78 -2.18 -8.22
N ASN A 49 6.20 -1.13 -7.51
CA ASN A 49 7.49 -0.49 -7.73
C ASN A 49 8.65 -1.39 -7.33
N SER A 50 8.48 -2.21 -6.29
CA SER A 50 9.48 -3.20 -5.85
C SER A 50 9.69 -4.28 -6.92
N VAL A 51 8.61 -4.83 -7.46
CA VAL A 51 8.68 -5.80 -8.58
C VAL A 51 9.31 -5.17 -9.81
N GLY A 52 8.92 -3.94 -10.16
CA GLY A 52 9.53 -3.20 -11.27
C GLY A 52 11.03 -2.97 -11.11
N ASN A 53 11.47 -2.62 -9.90
CA ASN A 53 12.88 -2.44 -9.60
C ASN A 53 13.67 -3.76 -9.70
N ASP A 54 13.12 -4.86 -9.17
CA ASP A 54 13.73 -6.20 -9.28
C ASP A 54 13.90 -6.63 -10.74
N ILE A 55 12.90 -6.37 -11.60
CA ILE A 55 12.98 -6.64 -13.03
C ILE A 55 14.13 -5.86 -13.66
N ILE A 56 14.21 -4.55 -13.42
CA ILE A 56 15.24 -3.69 -13.99
C ILE A 56 16.63 -4.11 -13.50
N GLU A 57 16.80 -4.37 -12.21
CA GLU A 57 18.06 -4.80 -11.61
C GLU A 57 18.51 -6.14 -12.19
N THR A 58 17.60 -7.10 -12.27
CA THR A 58 17.88 -8.44 -12.79
C THR A 58 18.24 -8.40 -14.28
N ILE A 59 17.54 -7.61 -15.09
CA ILE A 59 17.85 -7.45 -16.53
C ILE A 59 19.18 -6.70 -16.70
N SER A 60 19.42 -5.66 -15.90
CA SER A 60 20.68 -4.89 -15.93
C SER A 60 21.87 -5.75 -15.51
N SER A 61 21.66 -6.72 -14.61
CA SER A 61 22.65 -7.71 -14.18
C SER A 61 22.88 -8.80 -15.24
N ASP A 62 21.82 -9.27 -15.90
CA ASP A 62 21.88 -10.35 -16.91
C ASP A 62 22.00 -9.83 -18.36
N ARG A 63 22.95 -8.91 -18.60
CA ARG A 63 23.11 -8.27 -19.92
C ARG A 63 23.41 -9.24 -21.06
N VAL A 64 24.05 -10.36 -20.75
CA VAL A 64 24.44 -11.36 -21.77
C VAL A 64 23.23 -12.07 -22.36
N ASN A 65 22.13 -12.19 -21.60
CA ASN A 65 20.93 -12.92 -22.01
C ASN A 65 19.74 -11.99 -22.29
N LEU A 66 19.99 -10.71 -22.61
CA LEU A 66 18.96 -9.71 -22.91
C LEU A 66 17.92 -10.19 -23.93
N SER A 67 18.33 -10.95 -24.94
CA SER A 67 17.43 -11.51 -25.96
C SER A 67 16.33 -12.40 -25.39
N GLU A 68 16.55 -13.02 -24.22
CA GLU A 68 15.56 -13.89 -23.55
C GLU A 68 14.48 -13.11 -22.82
N TYR A 69 14.70 -11.83 -22.54
CA TYR A 69 13.73 -10.98 -21.84
C TYR A 69 12.89 -10.12 -22.81
N VAL A 70 13.37 -9.93 -24.06
CA VAL A 70 12.70 -9.11 -25.07
C VAL A 70 11.45 -9.80 -25.63
N ASN A 71 10.40 -9.01 -25.81
CA ASN A 71 9.12 -9.42 -26.42
C ASN A 71 8.41 -10.58 -25.67
N LYS A 72 8.66 -10.74 -24.37
CA LYS A 72 7.95 -11.72 -23.55
C LYS A 72 6.65 -11.12 -23.02
N ASN A 73 5.55 -11.83 -23.19
CA ASN A 73 4.25 -11.42 -22.67
C ASN A 73 4.08 -11.94 -21.24
N LEU A 74 4.14 -11.03 -20.26
CA LEU A 74 3.94 -11.33 -18.83
C LEU A 74 2.47 -11.29 -18.41
N GLY A 75 1.53 -11.09 -19.34
CA GLY A 75 0.10 -11.22 -19.09
C GLY A 75 -0.41 -12.67 -19.17
N ASN A 76 0.41 -13.61 -19.64
CA ASN A 76 0.08 -15.04 -19.71
C ASN A 76 1.26 -15.90 -19.23
N CYS A 77 1.22 -16.29 -17.96
CA CYS A 77 2.32 -17.02 -17.31
C CYS A 77 2.56 -18.42 -17.87
N SER A 78 1.56 -19.04 -18.51
CA SER A 78 1.66 -20.36 -19.11
C SER A 78 2.36 -20.36 -20.47
N GLY A 79 2.41 -19.21 -21.16
CA GLY A 79 3.00 -19.06 -22.49
C GLY A 79 4.49 -18.66 -22.51
N ILE A 80 5.12 -18.52 -21.34
CA ILE A 80 6.50 -18.03 -21.24
C ILE A 80 7.50 -19.14 -21.63
N THR A 81 8.17 -18.93 -22.75
CA THR A 81 9.24 -19.80 -23.25
C THR A 81 10.54 -19.02 -23.45
N THR A 82 11.67 -19.69 -23.23
CA THR A 82 13.03 -19.17 -23.46
C THR A 82 13.82 -20.16 -24.32
N SER A 83 14.96 -19.72 -24.85
CA SER A 83 15.88 -20.58 -25.61
C SER A 83 16.38 -21.76 -24.78
N SER A 84 16.77 -22.85 -25.46
CA SER A 84 17.25 -24.07 -24.82
C SER A 84 18.42 -23.79 -23.86
N GLY A 85 18.34 -24.30 -22.63
CA GLY A 85 19.36 -24.09 -21.58
C GLY A 85 19.23 -22.78 -20.79
N LYS A 86 18.19 -21.97 -21.01
CA LYS A 86 17.92 -20.71 -20.27
C LYS A 86 16.77 -20.88 -19.26
N THR A 87 16.89 -21.90 -18.41
CA THR A 87 15.87 -22.24 -17.41
C THR A 87 15.75 -21.18 -16.32
N ASP A 88 16.86 -20.56 -15.92
CA ASP A 88 16.87 -19.51 -14.89
C ASP A 88 16.10 -18.27 -15.33
N GLN A 89 16.29 -17.85 -16.59
CA GLN A 89 15.56 -16.74 -17.22
C GLN A 89 14.06 -17.03 -17.28
N ARG A 90 13.69 -18.27 -17.64
CA ARG A 90 12.30 -18.72 -17.70
C ARG A 90 11.65 -18.67 -16.32
N ASP A 91 12.35 -19.14 -15.30
CA ASP A 91 11.80 -19.21 -13.95
C ASP A 91 11.68 -17.80 -13.35
N ARG A 92 12.61 -16.88 -13.66
CA ARG A 92 12.49 -15.44 -13.34
C ARG A 92 11.26 -14.81 -13.98
N LEU A 93 11.08 -15.00 -15.29
CA LEU A 93 9.93 -14.48 -16.02
C LEU A 93 8.59 -15.03 -15.47
N LYS A 94 8.54 -16.31 -15.10
CA LYS A 94 7.37 -16.90 -14.43
C LYS A 94 7.11 -16.29 -13.06
N ARG A 95 8.15 -16.10 -12.23
CA ARG A 95 8.01 -15.45 -10.92
C ARG A 95 7.44 -14.03 -11.04
N TRP A 96 7.97 -13.22 -11.97
CA TRP A 96 7.45 -11.87 -12.20
C TRP A 96 6.02 -11.87 -12.70
N CYS A 97 5.65 -12.86 -13.53
CA CYS A 97 4.29 -13.01 -14.00
C CYS A 97 3.30 -13.32 -12.87
N GLU A 98 3.67 -14.22 -11.95
CA GLU A 98 2.85 -14.52 -10.76
C GLU A 98 2.79 -13.35 -9.78
N GLN A 99 3.86 -12.55 -9.66
CA GLN A 99 3.91 -11.36 -8.80
C GLN A 99 3.12 -10.16 -9.33
N MET A 100 2.83 -10.12 -10.64
CA MET A 100 2.04 -9.06 -11.27
C MET A 100 0.54 -9.41 -11.37
N LYS A 101 0.15 -10.61 -10.92
CA LYS A 101 -1.24 -11.08 -10.90
C LYS A 101 -1.92 -10.70 -9.59
#